data_AF-A0AAU4YS31-F1
#
_entry.id   AF-A0AAU4YS31-F1
#
_cell.length_a   1.000
_cell.length_b   1.000
_cell.length_c   1.000
_cell.angle_alpha   90.00
_cell.angle_beta   90.00
_cell.angle_gamma   90.00
#
_symmetry.space_group_name_H-M   'P 1'
#
loop_
_entity.id
_entity.type
_entity.pdbx_description
1 polymer ?
#
loop_
_entity_poly.entity_id
_entity_poly.type
_entity_poly.pdbx_seq_one_letter_code
_entity_poly.pdbx_strand_id
1 'polypeptide(L)'
;MSEAGRVSGAARGSWTVVLALVNLLGCYLGYGALFIPPEGDWDSAAIDGIAAAAVFLCVLGALTLLLSYVPVRRGTLARWWLLPPAVFLLFGIARLVHIEYAYPVS
;
A
#
# COMPACT_ATOMS: atom_id res chain seq x y z
N MET A 1 3.89 -4.79 -37.18
CA MET A 1 4.04 -4.25 -35.80
C MET A 1 5.52 -4.08 -35.51
N SER A 2 6.00 -2.84 -35.32
CA SER A 2 7.43 -2.52 -35.11
C SER A 2 7.97 -3.15 -33.81
N GLU A 3 9.23 -3.59 -33.79
CA GLU A 3 9.90 -4.11 -32.58
C GLU A 3 9.81 -3.15 -31.40
N ALA A 4 9.89 -1.83 -31.64
CA ALA A 4 9.74 -0.80 -30.61
C ALA A 4 8.36 -0.86 -29.92
N GLY A 5 7.31 -1.23 -30.67
CA GLY A 5 5.97 -1.43 -30.12
C GLY A 5 5.85 -2.67 -29.23
N ARG A 6 6.57 -3.75 -29.57
CA ARG A 6 6.61 -4.98 -28.76
C ARG A 6 7.33 -4.76 -27.43
N VAL A 7 8.46 -4.05 -27.43
CA VAL A 7 9.22 -3.76 -26.21
C VAL A 7 8.42 -2.86 -25.26
N SER A 8 7.74 -1.83 -25.79
CA SER A 8 6.87 -0.96 -24.98
C SER A 8 5.68 -1.72 -24.38
N GLY A 9 5.07 -2.63 -25.15
CA GLY A 9 3.97 -3.48 -24.67
C GLY A 9 4.39 -4.45 -23.57
N ALA A 10 5.52 -5.14 -23.74
CA ALA A 10 6.06 -6.06 -22.74
C ALA A 10 6.44 -5.34 -21.45
N ALA A 11 7.11 -4.19 -21.54
CA ALA A 11 7.45 -3.37 -20.37
C ALA A 11 6.20 -2.91 -19.61
N ARG A 12 5.15 -2.48 -20.33
CA ARG A 12 3.86 -2.10 -19.72
C ARG A 12 3.22 -3.28 -18.99
N GLY A 13 3.21 -4.46 -19.59
CA GLY A 13 2.70 -5.71 -18.99
C GLY A 13 3.42 -6.06 -17.67
N SER A 14 4.75 -6.06 -17.68
CA SER A 14 5.54 -6.36 -16.48
C SER A 14 5.26 -5.35 -15.35
N TRP A 15 5.17 -4.05 -15.67
CA TRP A 15 4.82 -3.02 -14.68
C TRP A 15 3.42 -3.22 -14.09
N THR A 16 2.42 -3.55 -14.89
CA THR A 16 1.07 -3.83 -14.38
C THR A 16 1.05 -5.04 -13.44
N VAL A 17 1.79 -6.10 -13.75
CA VAL A 17 1.85 -7.30 -12.88
C VAL A 17 2.51 -6.96 -11.54
N VAL A 18 3.66 -6.28 -11.56
CA VAL A 18 4.36 -5.86 -10.33
C VAL A 18 3.47 -4.97 -9.48
N LEU A 19 2.84 -3.95 -10.07
CA LEU A 19 1.94 -3.07 -9.32
C LEU A 19 0.71 -3.81 -8.79
N ALA A 20 0.14 -4.74 -9.55
CA ALA A 20 -0.99 -5.54 -9.08
C ALA A 20 -0.61 -6.40 -7.86
N LEU A 21 0.54 -7.07 -7.88
CA LEU A 21 1.02 -7.89 -6.77
C LEU A 21 1.30 -7.06 -5.52
N VAL A 22 1.92 -5.90 -5.69
CA VAL A 22 2.20 -5.01 -4.55
C VAL A 22 0.90 -4.44 -3.97
N ASN A 23 -0.09 -4.11 -4.80
CA ASN A 23 -1.40 -3.69 -4.31
C ASN A 23 -2.15 -4.82 -3.60
N LEU A 24 -2.03 -6.07 -4.05
CA LEU A 24 -2.58 -7.24 -3.35
C LEU A 24 -1.94 -7.42 -1.96
N LEU A 25 -0.62 -7.26 -1.87
CA LEU A 25 0.08 -7.27 -0.58
C LEU A 25 -0.40 -6.12 0.31
N GLY A 26 -0.61 -4.93 -0.26
CA GLY A 26 -1.22 -3.79 0.42
C GLY A 26 -2.62 -4.11 0.97
N CYS A 27 -3.48 -4.77 0.18
CA CYS A 27 -4.78 -5.23 0.66
C CYS A 27 -4.67 -6.19 1.84
N TYR A 28 -3.72 -7.13 1.81
CA TYR A 28 -3.50 -8.07 2.90
C TYR A 28 -3.06 -7.36 4.19
N LEU A 29 -2.11 -6.43 4.09
CA LEU A 29 -1.67 -5.62 5.23
C LEU A 29 -2.79 -4.73 5.75
N GLY A 30 -3.58 -4.12 4.85
CA GLY A 30 -4.75 -3.32 5.20
C GLY A 30 -5.84 -4.13 5.89
N TYR A 31 -6.04 -5.38 5.49
CA TYR A 31 -6.93 -6.31 6.19
C TYR A 31 -6.47 -6.51 7.64
N GLY A 32 -5.20 -6.84 7.83
CA GLY A 32 -4.62 -7.02 9.17
C GLY A 32 -4.70 -5.78 10.04
N ALA A 33 -4.43 -4.61 9.46
CA ALA A 33 -4.45 -3.34 10.19
C ALA A 33 -5.88 -2.87 10.53
N LEU A 34 -6.86 -3.09 9.66
CA LEU A 34 -8.18 -2.45 9.79
C LEU A 34 -9.28 -3.38 10.33
N PHE A 35 -9.16 -4.69 10.13
CA PHE A 35 -10.23 -5.65 10.43
C PHE A 35 -9.92 -6.60 11.58
N ILE A 36 -8.70 -6.59 12.11
CA ILE A 36 -8.34 -7.36 13.30
C ILE A 36 -8.48 -6.43 14.51
N PRO A 37 -9.50 -6.64 15.38
CA PRO A 37 -9.59 -5.92 16.65
C PRO A 37 -8.71 -6.60 17.71
N PRO A 38 -8.11 -5.82 18.63
CA PRO A 38 -7.51 -6.39 19.84
C PRO A 38 -8.61 -6.92 20.77
N GLU A 39 -8.28 -7.90 21.62
CA GLU A 39 -9.24 -8.45 22.60
C GLU A 39 -9.61 -7.44 23.70
N GLY A 40 -8.72 -6.46 23.93
CA GLY A 40 -8.93 -5.32 24.79
C GLY A 40 -7.65 -4.49 24.91
N ASP A 41 -7.68 -3.42 25.69
CA ASP A 41 -6.55 -2.48 25.82
C ASP A 41 -5.31 -3.12 26.49
N TRP A 42 -5.50 -4.26 27.13
CA TRP A 42 -4.45 -5.07 27.75
C TRP A 42 -3.71 -5.99 26.76
N ASP A 43 -4.25 -6.16 25.54
CA ASP A 43 -3.67 -6.99 24.49
C ASP A 43 -2.63 -6.20 23.67
N SER A 44 -1.51 -5.89 24.31
CA SER A 44 -0.42 -5.14 23.71
C SER A 44 0.16 -5.84 22.47
N ALA A 45 0.16 -7.18 22.46
CA ALA A 45 0.68 -7.95 21.33
C ALA A 45 -0.16 -7.76 20.06
N ALA A 46 -1.50 -7.77 20.18
CA ALA A 46 -2.36 -7.45 19.04
C ALA A 46 -2.24 -5.99 18.62
N ILE A 47 -2.18 -5.04 19.57
CA ILE A 47 -2.03 -3.61 19.27
C ILE A 47 -0.73 -3.36 18.49
N ASP A 48 0.40 -3.92 18.94
CA ASP A 48 1.69 -3.82 18.27
C ASP A 48 1.66 -4.47 16.87
N GLY A 49 1.00 -5.62 16.74
CA GLY A 49 0.82 -6.31 15.46
C GLY A 49 0.01 -5.48 14.45
N ILE A 50 -1.07 -4.84 14.91
CA ILE A 50 -1.89 -3.92 14.11
C ILE A 50 -1.09 -2.68 13.73
N ALA A 51 -0.32 -2.10 14.67
CA ALA A 51 0.54 -0.95 14.41
C ALA A 51 1.62 -1.29 13.37
N ALA A 52 2.28 -2.44 13.52
CA ALA A 52 3.27 -2.93 12.55
C ALA A 52 2.65 -3.13 11.16
N ALA A 53 1.47 -3.76 11.07
CA ALA A 53 0.75 -3.91 9.81
C ALA A 53 0.43 -2.56 9.16
N ALA A 54 0.00 -1.56 9.95
CA ALA A 54 -0.26 -0.20 9.47
C ALA A 54 1.03 0.51 9.00
N VAL A 55 2.16 0.35 9.71
CA VAL A 55 3.47 0.87 9.26
C VAL A 55 3.89 0.22 7.94
N PHE A 56 3.79 -1.11 7.82
CA PHE A 56 4.10 -1.80 6.57
C PHE A 56 3.19 -1.33 5.42
N LEU A 57 1.90 -1.10 5.68
CA LEU A 57 0.97 -0.56 4.71
C LEU A 57 1.39 0.84 4.23
N CYS A 58 1.81 1.72 5.15
CA CYS A 58 2.34 3.05 4.83
C CYS A 58 3.60 2.97 3.97
N VAL A 59 4.59 2.18 4.40
CA VAL A 59 5.87 2.03 3.69
C VAL A 59 5.64 1.47 2.29
N LEU A 60 4.82 0.41 2.18
CA LEU A 60 4.50 -0.21 0.90
C LEU A 60 3.72 0.75 0.00
N GLY A 61 2.74 1.48 0.53
CA GLY A 61 2.00 2.51 -0.18
C GLY A 61 2.92 3.61 -0.72
N ALA A 62 3.80 4.16 0.12
CA ALA A 62 4.76 5.19 -0.28
C ALA A 62 5.73 4.70 -1.36
N LEU A 63 6.34 3.52 -1.17
CA LEU A 63 7.25 2.94 -2.15
C LEU A 63 6.55 2.67 -3.49
N THR A 64 5.34 2.14 -3.44
CA THR A 64 4.55 1.85 -4.65
C THR A 64 4.16 3.14 -5.37
N LEU A 65 3.82 4.20 -4.63
CA LEU A 65 3.52 5.51 -5.20
C LEU A 65 4.76 6.11 -5.90
N LEU A 66 5.93 6.04 -5.27
CA LEU A 66 7.19 6.49 -5.85
C LEU A 66 7.58 5.67 -7.10
N LEU A 67 7.44 4.34 -7.03
CA LEU A 67 7.74 3.44 -8.15
C LEU A 67 6.79 3.65 -9.34
N SER A 68 5.49 3.83 -9.09
CA SER A 68 4.48 4.05 -10.12
C SER A 68 4.52 5.47 -10.71
N TYR A 69 5.14 6.43 -10.02
CA TYR A 69 5.25 7.81 -10.49
C TYR A 69 6.02 7.96 -11.81
N VAL A 70 7.16 7.28 -11.94
CA VAL A 70 8.01 7.33 -13.15
C VAL A 70 7.28 6.83 -14.40
N PRO A 71 6.67 5.63 -14.43
CA PRO A 71 5.96 5.15 -15.60
C PRO A 71 4.66 5.92 -15.89
N VAL A 72 4.01 6.50 -14.87
CA VAL A 72 2.84 7.38 -15.07
C VAL A 72 3.27 8.70 -15.74
N ARG A 73 4.36 9.32 -15.28
CA ARG A 73 4.91 10.54 -15.92
C ARG A 73 5.39 10.30 -17.35
N ARG A 74 5.90 9.09 -17.65
CA ARG A 74 6.32 8.69 -19.00
C ARG A 74 5.15 8.30 -19.93
N GLY A 75 3.90 8.30 -19.45
CA GLY A 75 2.72 7.93 -20.24
C GLY A 75 2.58 6.43 -20.51
N THR A 76 3.39 5.59 -19.86
CA THR A 76 3.35 4.12 -19.99
C THR A 76 2.20 3.53 -19.16
N LEU A 77 1.83 4.18 -18.05
CA LEU A 77 0.74 3.78 -17.17
C LEU A 77 -0.25 4.93 -16.98
N ALA A 78 -1.53 4.60 -16.81
CA ALA A 78 -2.58 5.61 -16.59
C ALA A 78 -2.46 6.23 -15.19
N ARG A 79 -2.82 7.52 -15.05
CA ARG A 79 -2.71 8.26 -13.78
C ARG A 79 -3.50 7.64 -12.63
N TRP A 80 -4.56 6.87 -12.91
CA TRP A 80 -5.35 6.18 -11.89
C TRP A 80 -4.54 5.14 -11.10
N TRP A 81 -3.41 4.64 -11.63
CA TRP A 81 -2.51 3.73 -10.91
C TRP A 81 -1.85 4.34 -9.66
N LEU A 82 -1.91 5.66 -9.49
CA LEU A 82 -1.47 6.33 -8.27
C LEU A 82 -2.52 6.28 -7.15
N LEU A 83 -3.79 5.98 -7.47
CA LEU A 83 -4.86 5.96 -6.47
C LEU A 83 -4.69 4.81 -5.45
N PRO A 84 -4.51 3.54 -5.84
CA PRO A 84 -4.35 2.45 -4.88
C PRO A 84 -3.23 2.70 -3.84
N PRO A 85 -1.99 3.06 -4.24
CA PRO A 85 -0.92 3.27 -3.25
C PRO A 85 -1.15 4.51 -2.39
N ALA A 86 -1.80 5.56 -2.92
CA ALA A 86 -2.18 6.73 -2.12
C ALA A 86 -3.25 6.37 -1.07
N VAL A 87 -4.24 5.57 -1.45
CA VAL A 87 -5.30 5.09 -0.56
C VAL A 87 -4.71 4.25 0.56
N PHE A 88 -3.83 3.29 0.26
CA PHE A 88 -3.16 2.49 1.30
C PHE A 88 -2.34 3.35 2.26
N LEU A 89 -1.60 4.34 1.75
CA LEU A 89 -0.85 5.26 2.59
C LEU A 89 -1.78 6.05 3.54
N LEU A 90 -2.88 6.58 3.03
CA LEU A 90 -3.86 7.32 3.84
C LEU A 90 -4.51 6.44 4.92
N PHE A 91 -4.91 5.21 4.57
CA PHE A 91 -5.49 4.28 5.53
C PHE A 91 -4.49 3.83 6.60
N GLY A 92 -3.23 3.58 6.22
CA GLY A 92 -2.18 3.26 7.18
C GLY A 92 -1.95 4.41 8.18
N ILE A 93 -1.84 5.65 7.68
CA ILE A 93 -1.69 6.84 8.53
C ILE A 93 -2.90 7.00 9.46
N ALA A 94 -4.12 6.93 8.91
CA ALA A 94 -5.35 7.06 9.68
C ALA A 94 -5.44 6.00 10.80
N ARG A 95 -4.99 4.77 10.52
CA ARG A 95 -4.98 3.71 11.52
C ARG A 95 -3.95 3.95 12.62
N LEU A 96 -2.74 4.42 12.29
CA LEU A 96 -1.74 4.78 13.30
C LEU A 96 -2.22 5.90 14.21
N VAL A 97 -2.80 6.95 13.62
CA VAL A 97 -3.40 8.05 14.38
C VAL A 97 -4.52 7.53 15.30
N HIS A 98 -5.37 6.62 14.81
CA HIS A 98 -6.40 6.01 15.65
C HIS A 98 -5.82 5.22 16.83
N ILE A 99 -4.74 4.46 16.63
CA ILE A 99 -4.08 3.71 17.70
C ILE A 99 -3.54 4.67 18.78
N GLU A 100 -2.90 5.77 18.40
CA GLU A 100 -2.40 6.77 19.35
C GLU A 100 -3.51 7.39 20.22
N TYR A 101 -4.68 7.65 19.63
CA TYR A 101 -5.82 8.20 20.37
C TYR A 101 -6.59 7.16 21.19
N ALA A 102 -6.70 5.92 20.71
CA ALA A 102 -7.48 4.86 21.36
C ALA A 102 -6.69 4.15 22.47
N TYR A 103 -5.37 4.03 22.31
CA TYR A 103 -4.47 3.31 23.23
C TYR A 103 -3.28 4.21 23.61
N PRO A 104 -3.52 5.30 24.37
CA PRO A 104 -2.44 6.18 24.80
C PRO A 104 -1.48 5.41 25.71
N VAL A 105 -0.19 5.46 25.37
CA VAL A 105 0.88 4.97 26.25
C VAL A 105 0.91 5.81 27.52
N SER A 106 0.36 5.26 28.60
CA SER A 106 0.37 5.82 29.96
C SER A 106 1.75 5.73 30.61
#